data_AF-A0A6L0XE68-F1
#
_entry.id   AF-A0A6L0XE68-F1
#
_cell.length_a   1.000
_cell.length_b   1.000
_cell.length_c   1.000
_cell.angle_alpha   90.00
_cell.angle_beta   90.00
_cell.angle_gamma   90.00
#
_symmetry.space_group_name_H-M   'P 1'
#
loop_
_entity.id
_entity.type
_entity.pdbx_description
1 polymer ?
#
loop_
_entity_poly.entity_id
_entity_poly.type
_entity_poly.pdbx_seq_one_letter_code
_entity_poly.pdbx_strand_id
1 'polypeptide(L)'
;MIRWAAVLRCGSHGVREDRQALARHHLNLLDKRHWELTTPSRALPVVEVLIRSGVLMDRLEKSSTKPLANLTPSMTKKERGLVQKLSRMLHQTSPPTARHVSRNAMEVDEAVRAAYSSACATGACTLDVVVDLAFVRHLRFPSSALMLLELVESRCMKVCWTRGKPCLSKEVLDSICDLFAEHEQSLDFRATWWLLSLLGGGTQASDSPITLSAGKRLFRLCVRRIHYLLPDLPLEDLLLAYVQLARIEGYEKPFIVLGEIERLALATSSDEYTAVSTNVLLRFMTMPFAMRHTDLNLRLCAGWSAASRITEFTQEECLAAFAIVAALHEGFSAESAAAVAALRDWETLHDALFAQVFFVAHEMTAADCFRILDQSELINISGWGITVPQMLLEKLKKRIVSECMHYAMDECRVPEAAELLLRVALALQALMQRYTVLPSNAADEHAVAECILLLERCITAFPPHG
;
A
#
# COMPACT_ATOMS: atom_id res chain seq x y z
N MET A 1 -1.11 -5.39 2.67
CA MET A 1 -0.40 -5.82 1.44
C MET A 1 -1.02 -7.01 0.68
N ILE A 2 -2.20 -7.53 1.08
CA ILE A 2 -2.98 -8.59 0.38
C ILE A 2 -3.64 -8.11 -0.95
N ARG A 3 -3.46 -6.84 -1.35
CA ARG A 3 -4.29 -6.17 -2.37
C ARG A 3 -3.90 -6.43 -3.84
N TRP A 4 -2.67 -6.85 -4.16
CA TRP A 4 -2.19 -6.88 -5.55
C TRP A 4 -2.75 -8.04 -6.39
N ALA A 5 -2.84 -9.24 -5.81
CA ALA A 5 -3.51 -10.37 -6.45
C ALA A 5 -5.02 -10.16 -6.64
N ALA A 6 -5.64 -9.26 -5.85
CA ALA A 6 -7.05 -8.88 -6.03
C ALA A 6 -7.25 -7.86 -7.15
N VAL A 7 -6.27 -6.99 -7.43
CA VAL A 7 -6.33 -5.99 -8.50
C VAL A 7 -6.25 -6.64 -9.88
N LEU A 8 -5.39 -7.65 -10.05
CA LEU A 8 -5.29 -8.43 -11.29
C LEU A 8 -6.54 -9.30 -11.55
N ARG A 9 -7.22 -9.77 -10.48
CA ARG A 9 -8.49 -10.52 -10.57
C ARG A 9 -9.71 -9.67 -10.98
N CYS A 10 -9.67 -8.35 -10.77
CA CYS A 10 -10.82 -7.46 -11.02
C CYS A 10 -10.81 -6.79 -12.41
N GLY A 11 -9.87 -7.15 -13.29
CA GLY A 11 -9.69 -6.53 -14.61
C GLY A 11 -10.69 -6.95 -15.69
N SER A 12 -11.47 -8.01 -15.46
CA SER A 12 -12.49 -8.48 -16.41
C SER A 12 -13.89 -8.38 -15.79
N HIS A 13 -14.56 -7.26 -16.11
CA HIS A 13 -15.99 -6.95 -15.87
C HIS A 13 -16.42 -6.42 -14.48
N GLY A 14 -17.06 -5.24 -14.48
CA GLY A 14 -18.19 -4.89 -13.57
C GLY A 14 -17.93 -4.50 -12.11
N VAL A 15 -16.71 -4.58 -11.58
CA VAL A 15 -16.46 -4.58 -10.12
C VAL A 15 -16.79 -3.26 -9.38
N ARG A 16 -16.87 -2.10 -10.06
CA ARG A 16 -17.08 -0.80 -9.37
C ARG A 16 -18.53 -0.59 -8.92
N GLU A 17 -19.49 -1.01 -9.73
CA GLU A 17 -20.93 -0.95 -9.40
C GLU A 17 -21.29 -2.00 -8.34
N ASP A 18 -20.71 -3.20 -8.45
CA ASP A 18 -20.88 -4.28 -7.48
C ASP A 18 -20.25 -3.93 -6.11
N ARG A 19 -19.11 -3.24 -6.05
CA ARG A 19 -18.51 -2.80 -4.77
C ARG A 19 -19.32 -1.71 -4.06
N GLN A 20 -19.97 -0.81 -4.79
CA GLN A 20 -20.86 0.18 -4.19
C GLN A 20 -22.17 -0.44 -3.70
N ALA A 21 -22.73 -1.42 -4.42
CA ALA A 21 -23.85 -2.21 -3.92
C ALA A 21 -23.45 -3.05 -2.70
N LEU A 22 -22.23 -3.61 -2.71
CA LEU A 22 -21.65 -4.39 -1.62
C LEU A 22 -21.46 -3.55 -0.36
N ALA A 23 -20.89 -2.34 -0.45
CA ALA A 23 -20.65 -1.46 0.69
C ALA A 23 -21.96 -1.00 1.35
N ARG A 24 -23.00 -0.69 0.55
CA ARG A 24 -24.34 -0.34 1.06
C ARG A 24 -25.01 -1.52 1.79
N HIS A 25 -24.79 -2.74 1.32
CA HIS A 25 -25.31 -3.94 1.99
C HIS A 25 -24.43 -4.42 3.15
N HIS A 26 -23.12 -4.15 3.14
CA HIS A 26 -22.19 -4.60 4.18
C HIS A 26 -22.46 -3.95 5.55
N LEU A 27 -22.84 -2.67 5.57
CA LEU A 27 -23.21 -1.96 6.80
C LEU A 27 -24.52 -2.51 7.40
N ASN A 28 -25.51 -2.83 6.55
CA ASN A 28 -26.75 -3.48 6.99
C ASN A 28 -26.52 -4.95 7.43
N LEU A 29 -25.49 -5.61 6.90
CA LEU A 29 -25.08 -6.97 7.27
C LEU A 29 -24.24 -7.04 8.54
N LEU A 30 -23.68 -5.94 9.03
CA LEU A 30 -22.94 -5.92 10.30
C LEU A 30 -23.83 -5.60 11.51
N ASP A 31 -25.07 -5.15 11.30
CA ASP A 31 -26.04 -4.95 12.36
C ASP A 31 -26.68 -6.29 12.78
N LYS A 32 -26.21 -6.81 13.92
CA LYS A 32 -26.66 -8.08 14.54
C LYS A 32 -28.17 -8.13 14.79
N ARG A 33 -28.87 -6.99 14.85
CA ARG A 33 -30.33 -6.93 15.03
C ARG A 33 -31.12 -7.44 13.80
N HIS A 34 -30.47 -7.52 12.63
CA HIS A 34 -31.10 -7.96 11.39
C HIS A 34 -30.82 -9.43 11.05
N TRP A 35 -30.05 -10.14 11.88
CA TRP A 35 -29.69 -11.55 11.70
C TRP A 35 -30.73 -12.47 12.34
N GLU A 36 -31.98 -12.42 11.89
CA GLU A 36 -32.94 -13.49 12.18
C GLU A 36 -32.64 -14.68 11.27
N LEU A 37 -31.71 -15.54 11.70
CA LEU A 37 -31.31 -16.79 11.03
C LEU A 37 -32.41 -17.88 11.04
N THR A 38 -33.63 -17.54 11.44
CA THR A 38 -34.76 -18.46 11.59
C THR A 38 -35.52 -18.70 10.28
N THR A 39 -35.34 -17.87 9.25
CA THR A 39 -36.03 -18.04 7.95
C THR A 39 -35.09 -18.03 6.73
N PRO A 40 -35.16 -19.06 5.85
CA PRO A 40 -34.29 -19.18 4.66
C PRO A 40 -34.33 -18.01 3.68
N SER A 41 -35.49 -17.35 3.55
CA SER A 41 -35.72 -16.25 2.62
C SER A 41 -34.87 -15.01 2.91
N ARG A 42 -34.49 -14.80 4.18
CA ARG A 42 -33.65 -13.67 4.60
C ARG A 42 -32.16 -13.97 4.53
N ALA A 43 -31.75 -15.23 4.66
CA ALA A 43 -30.34 -15.64 4.63
C ALA A 43 -29.78 -15.77 3.20
N LEU A 44 -30.61 -16.12 2.22
CA LEU A 44 -30.19 -16.40 0.84
C LEU A 44 -29.57 -15.20 0.09
N PRO A 45 -30.13 -13.98 0.16
CA PRO A 45 -29.52 -12.81 -0.49
C PRO A 45 -28.14 -12.46 0.09
N VAL A 46 -27.96 -12.70 1.39
CA VAL A 46 -26.71 -12.45 2.11
C VAL A 46 -25.60 -13.40 1.65
N VAL A 47 -25.92 -14.69 1.53
CA VAL A 47 -24.98 -15.71 1.07
C VAL A 47 -24.59 -15.49 -0.40
N GLU A 48 -25.53 -15.08 -1.26
CA GLU A 48 -25.24 -14.76 -2.66
C GLU A 48 -24.27 -13.58 -2.80
N VAL A 49 -24.43 -12.55 -1.96
CA VAL A 49 -23.54 -11.37 -1.93
C VAL A 49 -22.14 -11.72 -1.42
N LEU A 50 -22.03 -12.58 -0.39
CA LEU A 50 -20.75 -13.06 0.14
C LEU A 50 -19.97 -13.95 -0.86
N ILE A 51 -20.69 -14.74 -1.66
CA ILE A 51 -20.09 -15.58 -2.70
C ILE A 51 -19.57 -14.74 -3.86
N ARG A 52 -20.32 -13.72 -4.29
CA ARG A 52 -19.90 -12.82 -5.37
C ARG A 52 -18.75 -11.89 -4.97
N SER A 53 -18.57 -11.61 -3.68
CA SER A 53 -17.53 -10.70 -3.18
C SER A 53 -16.16 -11.34 -2.94
N GLY A 54 -16.06 -12.68 -3.01
CA GLY A 54 -14.79 -13.39 -2.84
C GLY A 54 -14.17 -13.27 -1.45
N VAL A 55 -14.92 -12.82 -0.44
CA VAL A 55 -14.49 -12.81 0.96
C VAL A 55 -14.43 -14.28 1.43
N LEU A 56 -13.21 -14.83 1.45
CA LEU A 56 -12.78 -16.14 1.95
C LEU A 56 -13.92 -17.08 2.39
N MET A 57 -14.32 -17.97 1.47
CA MET A 57 -15.20 -19.11 1.72
C MET A 57 -14.47 -20.34 2.29
N ASP A 58 -13.19 -20.21 2.63
CA ASP A 58 -12.45 -21.29 3.29
C ASP A 58 -13.01 -21.49 4.70
N ARG A 59 -13.77 -22.59 4.87
CA ARG A 59 -14.40 -23.15 6.10
C ARG A 59 -15.93 -23.10 6.17
N LEU A 60 -16.64 -22.41 5.27
CA LEU A 60 -18.12 -22.46 5.22
C LEU A 60 -18.65 -23.78 4.62
N GLU A 61 -17.87 -24.43 3.75
CA GLU A 61 -18.26 -25.64 3.01
C GLU A 61 -18.67 -26.83 3.91
N LYS A 62 -18.05 -26.97 5.09
CA LYS A 62 -18.33 -28.08 6.03
C LYS A 62 -19.32 -27.73 7.14
N SER A 63 -19.42 -26.47 7.55
CA SER A 63 -20.23 -26.06 8.70
C SER A 63 -21.67 -25.65 8.34
N SER A 64 -21.92 -25.19 7.10
CA SER A 64 -23.21 -24.61 6.71
C SER A 64 -24.06 -25.47 5.75
N THR A 65 -23.44 -26.39 5.00
CA THR A 65 -24.11 -27.21 3.99
C THR A 65 -25.07 -28.24 4.59
N LYS A 66 -24.70 -28.89 5.69
CA LYS A 66 -25.57 -29.85 6.41
C LYS A 66 -26.80 -29.17 7.06
N PRO A 67 -26.66 -28.05 7.81
CA PRO A 67 -27.82 -27.33 8.35
C PRO A 67 -28.76 -26.79 7.27
N LEU A 68 -28.24 -26.23 6.15
CA LEU A 68 -29.08 -25.76 5.04
C LEU A 68 -29.83 -26.90 4.33
N ALA A 69 -29.17 -28.05 4.13
CA ALA A 69 -29.82 -29.22 3.56
C ALA A 69 -30.94 -29.78 4.46
N ASN A 70 -30.78 -29.68 5.79
CA ASN A 70 -31.80 -30.11 6.75
C ASN A 70 -33.05 -29.20 6.76
N LEU A 71 -32.96 -27.98 6.22
CA LEU A 71 -34.09 -27.04 6.11
C LEU A 71 -34.88 -27.16 4.79
N THR A 72 -34.46 -28.05 3.88
CA THR A 72 -35.10 -28.32 2.58
C THR A 72 -36.62 -28.59 2.63
N PRO A 73 -37.18 -29.28 3.65
CA PRO A 73 -38.63 -29.51 3.75
C PRO A 73 -39.45 -28.23 3.92
N SER A 74 -38.86 -27.19 4.50
CA SER A 74 -39.52 -25.92 4.85
C SER A 74 -39.35 -24.84 3.76
N MET A 75 -38.66 -25.17 2.67
CA MET A 75 -38.28 -24.22 1.62
C MET A 75 -39.24 -24.25 0.43
N THR A 76 -39.54 -23.06 -0.09
CA THR A 76 -40.26 -22.90 -1.35
C THR A 76 -39.46 -23.45 -2.53
N LYS A 77 -40.13 -23.73 -3.65
CA LYS A 77 -39.50 -24.31 -4.86
C LYS A 77 -38.37 -23.44 -5.43
N LYS A 78 -38.49 -22.11 -5.31
CA LYS A 78 -37.45 -21.15 -5.73
C LYS A 78 -36.24 -21.19 -4.79
N GLU A 79 -36.46 -21.24 -3.48
CA GLU A 79 -35.39 -21.36 -2.47
C GLU A 79 -34.63 -22.68 -2.61
N ARG A 80 -35.34 -23.79 -2.84
CA ARG A 80 -34.69 -25.08 -3.14
C ARG A 80 -33.85 -25.03 -4.42
N GLY A 81 -34.31 -24.34 -5.45
CA GLY A 81 -33.54 -24.12 -6.68
C GLY A 81 -32.26 -23.30 -6.46
N LEU A 82 -32.35 -22.26 -5.63
CA LEU A 82 -31.21 -21.44 -5.22
C LEU A 82 -30.22 -22.22 -4.34
N VAL A 83 -30.70 -22.99 -3.36
CA VAL A 83 -29.86 -23.84 -2.51
C VAL A 83 -29.18 -24.95 -3.33
N GLN A 84 -29.86 -25.54 -4.32
CA GLN A 84 -29.22 -26.48 -5.25
C GLN A 84 -28.18 -25.80 -6.15
N LYS A 85 -28.43 -24.56 -6.60
CA LYS A 85 -27.47 -23.79 -7.40
C LYS A 85 -26.25 -23.41 -6.56
N LEU A 86 -26.47 -23.00 -5.31
CA LEU A 86 -25.43 -22.71 -4.30
C LEU A 86 -24.64 -23.96 -3.91
N SER A 87 -25.30 -25.09 -3.67
CA SER A 87 -24.66 -26.37 -3.38
C SER A 87 -23.82 -26.85 -4.58
N ARG A 88 -24.27 -26.66 -5.82
CA ARG A 88 -23.46 -26.92 -7.01
C ARG A 88 -22.27 -25.97 -7.13
N MET A 89 -22.44 -24.70 -6.79
CA MET A 89 -21.32 -23.73 -6.76
C MET A 89 -20.31 -24.05 -5.64
N LEU A 90 -20.77 -24.51 -4.48
CA LEU A 90 -19.96 -24.95 -3.34
C LEU A 90 -19.37 -26.36 -3.52
N HIS A 91 -19.92 -27.18 -4.44
CA HIS A 91 -19.39 -28.49 -4.81
C HIS A 91 -18.62 -28.48 -6.15
N GLN A 92 -18.47 -27.32 -6.78
CA GLN A 92 -17.51 -27.06 -7.84
C GLN A 92 -16.34 -26.30 -7.18
N THR A 93 -15.43 -26.94 -6.49
CA THR A 93 -14.50 -27.95 -7.02
C THR A 93 -13.97 -28.75 -5.84
N SER A 94 -13.73 -30.05 -6.02
CA SER A 94 -12.73 -30.75 -5.20
C SER A 94 -11.48 -29.86 -5.09
N PRO A 95 -10.86 -29.72 -3.91
CA PRO A 95 -9.67 -28.87 -3.76
C PRO A 95 -8.70 -29.26 -4.87
N PRO A 96 -8.16 -28.31 -5.66
CA PRO A 96 -7.15 -28.67 -6.63
C PRO A 96 -5.98 -29.19 -5.82
N THR A 97 -5.81 -30.51 -5.82
CA THR A 97 -4.55 -31.12 -5.43
C THR A 97 -3.47 -30.44 -6.27
N ALA A 98 -2.36 -30.08 -5.63
CA ALA A 98 -1.19 -29.51 -6.29
C ALA A 98 -0.94 -30.30 -7.58
N ARG A 99 -1.24 -29.71 -8.74
CA ARG A 99 -1.09 -30.40 -10.01
C ARG A 99 0.39 -30.39 -10.35
N HIS A 100 0.98 -31.59 -10.38
CA HIS A 100 2.28 -31.81 -10.97
C HIS A 100 2.16 -31.50 -12.47
N VAL A 101 2.76 -30.41 -12.94
CA VAL A 101 2.84 -30.13 -14.38
C VAL A 101 3.88 -31.09 -14.97
N SER A 102 3.39 -32.09 -15.71
CA SER A 102 4.19 -33.15 -16.35
C SER A 102 4.48 -32.81 -17.82
N ARG A 103 5.64 -33.30 -18.31
CA ARG A 103 6.47 -32.75 -19.38
C ARG A 103 5.99 -32.91 -20.83
N ASN A 104 4.91 -33.64 -21.11
CA ASN A 104 4.67 -34.08 -22.48
C ASN A 104 3.44 -33.42 -23.11
N ALA A 105 3.70 -32.44 -23.98
CA ALA A 105 2.81 -31.79 -24.95
C ALA A 105 1.95 -30.59 -24.50
N MET A 106 2.33 -29.85 -23.46
CA MET A 106 1.78 -28.50 -23.22
C MET A 106 2.66 -27.44 -23.88
N GLU A 107 2.05 -26.50 -24.61
CA GLU A 107 2.75 -25.29 -25.07
C GLU A 107 3.30 -24.54 -23.85
N VAL A 108 4.51 -23.96 -23.96
CA VAL A 108 5.22 -23.27 -22.86
C VAL A 108 4.33 -22.27 -22.13
N ASP A 109 3.54 -21.49 -22.88
CA ASP A 109 2.54 -20.57 -22.35
C ASP A 109 1.48 -21.24 -21.47
N GLU A 110 1.04 -22.45 -21.81
CA GLU A 110 0.03 -23.19 -21.06
C GLU A 110 0.56 -23.68 -19.71
N ALA A 111 1.83 -24.11 -19.68
CA ALA A 111 2.51 -24.50 -18.45
C ALA A 111 2.63 -23.30 -17.48
N VAL A 112 3.04 -22.13 -17.99
CA VAL A 112 3.13 -20.90 -17.18
C VAL A 112 1.74 -20.48 -16.68
N ARG A 113 0.73 -20.47 -17.55
CA ARG A 113 -0.64 -20.08 -17.19
C ARG A 113 -1.25 -21.02 -16.15
N ALA A 114 -1.03 -22.34 -16.29
CA ALA A 114 -1.49 -23.33 -15.34
C ALA A 114 -0.84 -23.15 -13.96
N ALA A 115 0.48 -22.94 -13.94
CA ALA A 115 1.21 -22.70 -12.70
C ALA A 115 0.78 -21.40 -12.01
N TYR A 116 0.62 -20.32 -12.78
CA TYR A 116 0.14 -19.03 -12.28
C TYR A 116 -1.28 -19.12 -11.73
N SER A 117 -2.17 -19.80 -12.45
CA SER A 117 -3.55 -20.03 -12.00
C SER A 117 -3.60 -20.84 -10.70
N SER A 118 -2.78 -21.88 -10.57
CA SER A 118 -2.65 -22.66 -9.32
C SER A 118 -2.15 -21.79 -8.17
N ALA A 119 -1.14 -20.97 -8.43
CA ALA A 119 -0.57 -20.07 -7.43
C ALA A 119 -1.58 -19.03 -6.95
N CYS A 120 -2.36 -18.46 -7.87
CA CYS A 120 -3.45 -17.54 -7.55
C CYS A 120 -4.56 -18.20 -6.73
N ALA A 121 -4.92 -19.44 -7.05
CA ALA A 121 -6.02 -20.15 -6.40
C ALA A 121 -5.67 -20.62 -4.99
N THR A 122 -4.45 -21.12 -4.79
CA THR A 122 -4.06 -21.82 -3.55
C THR A 122 -3.02 -21.07 -2.71
N GLY A 123 -2.48 -19.96 -3.24
CA GLY A 123 -1.33 -19.27 -2.65
C GLY A 123 0.01 -20.00 -2.85
N ALA A 124 0.01 -21.15 -3.54
CA ALA A 124 1.22 -21.92 -3.81
C ALA A 124 1.19 -22.63 -5.17
N CYS A 125 2.37 -22.89 -5.74
CA CYS A 125 2.49 -23.78 -6.89
C CYS A 125 3.87 -24.45 -6.92
N THR A 126 3.96 -25.52 -7.71
CA THR A 126 5.22 -26.21 -8.01
C THR A 126 5.44 -26.18 -9.50
N LEU A 127 6.58 -25.64 -9.94
CA LEU A 127 7.03 -25.72 -11.32
C LEU A 127 8.13 -26.76 -11.44
N ASP A 128 7.87 -27.81 -12.23
CA ASP A 128 8.85 -28.83 -12.61
C ASP A 128 9.30 -28.67 -14.07
N VAL A 129 9.69 -27.44 -14.40
CA VAL A 129 10.27 -27.09 -15.70
C VAL A 129 11.53 -26.27 -15.50
N VAL A 130 12.54 -26.50 -16.33
CA VAL A 130 13.74 -25.67 -16.40
C VAL A 130 13.36 -24.38 -17.14
N VAL A 131 13.35 -23.26 -16.42
CA VAL A 131 13.12 -21.93 -17.00
C VAL A 131 14.48 -21.32 -17.34
N ASP A 132 14.93 -21.54 -18.57
CA ASP A 132 16.16 -21.00 -19.14
C ASP A 132 15.85 -20.10 -20.36
N LEU A 133 16.89 -19.62 -21.04
CA LEU A 133 16.75 -18.82 -22.26
C LEU A 133 15.97 -19.54 -23.36
N ALA A 134 16.14 -20.86 -23.50
CA ALA A 134 15.42 -21.63 -24.50
C ALA A 134 13.93 -21.66 -24.16
N PHE A 135 13.56 -21.93 -22.91
CA PHE A 135 12.17 -21.88 -22.44
C PHE A 135 11.51 -20.54 -22.75
N VAL A 136 12.18 -19.44 -22.39
CA VAL A 136 11.65 -18.08 -22.55
C VAL A 136 11.48 -17.70 -24.03
N ARG A 137 12.38 -18.11 -24.91
CA ARG A 137 12.25 -17.91 -26.37
C ARG A 137 11.03 -18.60 -26.99
N HIS A 138 10.46 -19.61 -26.33
CA HIS A 138 9.26 -20.30 -26.80
C HIS A 138 7.96 -19.69 -26.27
N LEU A 139 8.02 -18.66 -25.41
CA LEU A 139 6.84 -17.91 -24.99
C LEU A 139 6.28 -17.12 -26.17
N ARG A 140 5.00 -17.28 -26.44
CA ARG A 140 4.31 -16.60 -27.55
C ARG A 140 3.51 -15.38 -27.09
N PHE A 141 3.11 -15.33 -25.81
CA PHE A 141 2.22 -14.28 -25.32
C PHE A 141 2.91 -13.40 -24.26
N PRO A 142 2.84 -12.06 -24.39
CA PRO A 142 3.31 -11.11 -23.38
C PRO A 142 2.71 -11.37 -22.00
N SER A 143 1.44 -11.78 -21.92
CA SER A 143 0.78 -12.11 -20.67
C SER A 143 1.43 -13.31 -19.97
N SER A 144 1.86 -14.33 -20.71
CA SER A 144 2.61 -15.46 -20.16
C SER A 144 3.99 -15.02 -19.65
N ALA A 145 4.67 -14.11 -20.34
CA ALA A 145 5.94 -13.57 -19.86
C ALA A 145 5.78 -12.75 -18.56
N LEU A 146 4.71 -11.95 -18.44
CA LEU A 146 4.37 -11.25 -17.20
C LEU A 146 4.07 -12.24 -16.06
N MET A 147 3.24 -13.26 -16.31
CA MET A 147 2.94 -14.31 -15.32
C MET A 147 4.20 -15.06 -14.88
N LEU A 148 5.11 -15.34 -15.82
CA LEU A 148 6.39 -15.97 -15.51
C LEU A 148 7.22 -15.08 -14.59
N LEU A 149 7.40 -13.81 -14.93
CA LEU A 149 8.14 -12.86 -14.10
C LEU A 149 7.52 -12.73 -12.69
N GLU A 150 6.19 -12.71 -12.58
CA GLU A 150 5.51 -12.69 -11.28
C GLU A 150 5.73 -13.98 -10.48
N LEU A 151 5.75 -15.14 -11.12
CA LEU A 151 6.07 -16.42 -10.45
C LEU A 151 7.52 -16.46 -9.97
N VAL A 152 8.46 -15.91 -10.74
CA VAL A 152 9.87 -15.85 -10.36
C VAL A 152 10.07 -14.91 -9.18
N GLU A 153 9.38 -13.76 -9.18
CA GLU A 153 9.55 -12.70 -8.18
C GLU A 153 8.37 -12.50 -7.22
N SER A 154 7.62 -13.59 -7.03
CA SER A 154 6.43 -13.58 -6.18
C SER A 154 6.78 -13.31 -4.72
N ARG A 155 6.17 -12.27 -4.16
CA ARG A 155 6.17 -11.98 -2.71
C ARG A 155 4.91 -12.49 -1.99
N CYS A 156 3.88 -12.85 -2.75
CA CYS A 156 2.55 -13.17 -2.21
C CYS A 156 2.19 -14.66 -2.32
N MET A 157 2.96 -15.43 -3.09
CA MET A 157 2.72 -16.84 -3.39
C MET A 157 3.99 -17.64 -3.15
N LYS A 158 3.82 -18.86 -2.60
CA LYS A 158 4.92 -19.80 -2.41
C LYS A 158 5.13 -20.61 -3.68
N VAL A 159 6.18 -20.28 -4.43
CA VAL A 159 6.55 -20.98 -5.67
C VAL A 159 7.69 -21.94 -5.39
N CYS A 160 7.47 -23.24 -5.59
CA CYS A 160 8.49 -24.27 -5.47
C CYS A 160 9.08 -24.59 -6.84
N TRP A 161 10.38 -24.29 -7.02
CA TRP A 161 11.15 -24.58 -8.23
C TRP A 161 11.94 -25.88 -8.06
N THR A 162 11.44 -27.00 -8.59
CA THR A 162 12.10 -28.31 -8.41
C THR A 162 13.43 -28.41 -9.17
N ARG A 163 13.61 -27.58 -10.19
CA ARG A 163 14.82 -27.50 -11.03
C ARG A 163 15.71 -26.31 -10.70
N GLY A 164 15.50 -25.68 -9.54
CA GLY A 164 16.17 -24.45 -9.14
C GLY A 164 15.42 -23.19 -9.60
N LYS A 165 15.44 -22.14 -8.76
CA LYS A 165 14.82 -20.85 -9.10
C LYS A 165 15.55 -20.27 -10.33
N PRO A 166 14.83 -19.83 -11.38
CA PRO A 166 15.48 -19.24 -12.54
C PRO A 166 16.19 -17.94 -12.18
N CYS A 167 17.35 -17.74 -12.80
CA CYS A 167 18.08 -16.48 -12.73
C CYS A 167 17.56 -15.55 -13.83
N LEU A 168 17.16 -14.32 -13.46
CA LEU A 168 16.77 -13.28 -14.42
C LEU A 168 18.02 -12.63 -15.03
N SER A 169 18.77 -13.43 -15.81
CA SER A 169 19.95 -12.97 -16.52
C SER A 169 19.57 -11.95 -17.59
N LYS A 170 20.57 -11.22 -18.08
CA LYS A 170 20.39 -10.23 -19.16
C LYS A 170 19.77 -10.87 -20.40
N GLU A 171 20.24 -12.05 -20.80
CA GLU A 171 19.76 -12.75 -22.01
C GLU A 171 18.30 -13.17 -21.88
N VAL A 172 17.90 -13.65 -20.70
CA VAL A 172 16.52 -14.02 -20.40
C VAL A 172 15.61 -12.80 -20.47
N LEU A 173 15.99 -11.70 -19.80
CA LEU A 173 15.23 -10.47 -19.82
C LEU A 173 15.18 -9.82 -21.20
N ASP A 174 16.28 -9.85 -21.95
CA ASP A 174 16.33 -9.34 -23.32
C ASP A 174 15.38 -10.12 -24.24
N SER A 175 15.29 -11.45 -24.09
CA SER A 175 14.32 -12.27 -24.84
C SER A 175 12.87 -11.95 -24.47
N ILE A 176 12.59 -11.63 -23.21
CA ILE A 176 11.25 -11.16 -22.78
C ILE A 176 10.98 -9.77 -23.38
N CYS A 177 11.98 -8.89 -23.41
CA CYS A 177 11.86 -7.57 -24.01
C CYS A 177 11.59 -7.64 -25.52
N ASP A 178 12.15 -8.62 -26.23
CA ASP A 178 11.84 -8.86 -27.65
C ASP A 178 10.33 -9.14 -27.82
N LEU A 179 9.78 -10.06 -27.03
CA LEU A 179 8.36 -10.41 -27.07
C LEU A 179 7.46 -9.21 -26.72
N PHE A 180 7.86 -8.42 -25.73
CA PHE A 180 7.15 -7.18 -25.36
C PHE A 180 7.23 -6.11 -26.44
N ALA A 181 8.36 -5.98 -27.14
CA ALA A 181 8.50 -5.01 -28.22
C ALA A 181 7.65 -5.38 -29.44
N GLU A 182 7.54 -6.67 -29.77
CA GLU A 182 6.66 -7.16 -30.85
C GLU A 182 5.18 -6.89 -30.56
N HIS A 183 4.78 -6.92 -29.30
CA HIS A 183 3.40 -6.76 -28.86
C HIS A 183 3.24 -5.57 -27.90
N GLU A 184 3.92 -4.45 -28.18
CA GLU A 184 4.01 -3.31 -27.25
C GLU A 184 2.63 -2.77 -26.82
N GLN A 185 1.64 -2.85 -27.72
CA GLN A 185 0.26 -2.42 -27.45
C GLN A 185 -0.45 -3.27 -26.38
N SER A 186 -0.02 -4.50 -26.14
CA SER A 186 -0.60 -5.40 -25.13
C SER A 186 -0.19 -5.05 -23.70
N LEU A 187 0.87 -4.24 -23.53
CA LEU A 187 1.30 -3.75 -22.22
C LEU A 187 0.47 -2.52 -21.85
N ASP A 188 -0.48 -2.70 -20.96
CA ASP A 188 -1.21 -1.58 -20.36
C ASP A 188 -0.34 -0.83 -19.34
N PHE A 189 -0.88 0.26 -18.80
CA PHE A 189 -0.19 1.04 -17.77
C PHE A 189 0.16 0.19 -16.55
N ARG A 190 -0.75 -0.69 -16.12
CA ARG A 190 -0.57 -1.49 -14.90
C ARG A 190 0.57 -2.49 -15.05
N ALA A 191 0.64 -3.18 -16.17
CA ALA A 191 1.74 -4.07 -16.50
C ALA A 191 3.06 -3.31 -16.56
N THR A 192 3.07 -2.14 -17.21
CA THR A 192 4.27 -1.28 -17.33
C THR A 192 4.75 -0.77 -15.97
N TRP A 193 3.83 -0.30 -15.14
CA TRP A 193 4.12 0.16 -13.78
C TRP A 193 4.62 -0.97 -12.87
N TRP A 194 4.06 -2.17 -13.00
CA TRP A 194 4.52 -3.35 -12.27
C TRP A 194 5.94 -3.75 -12.68
N LEU A 195 6.26 -3.75 -13.98
CA LEU A 195 7.62 -3.99 -14.47
C LEU A 195 8.62 -2.97 -13.92
N LEU A 196 8.25 -1.69 -13.84
CA LEU A 196 9.08 -0.67 -13.18
C LEU A 196 9.23 -0.90 -11.68
N SER A 197 8.20 -1.41 -11.02
CA SER A 197 8.25 -1.76 -9.59
C SER A 197 9.18 -2.94 -9.35
N LEU A 198 9.22 -3.89 -10.29
CA LEU A 198 10.15 -5.01 -10.26
C LEU A 198 11.61 -4.57 -10.41
N LEU A 199 11.87 -3.60 -11.29
CA LEU A 199 13.21 -3.03 -11.50
C LEU A 199 13.68 -2.13 -10.34
N GLY A 200 12.75 -1.44 -9.68
CA GLY A 200 13.04 -0.41 -8.69
C GLY A 200 13.26 -0.90 -7.28
N GLY A 201 13.66 -2.17 -7.07
CA GLY A 201 14.10 -2.77 -5.81
C GLY A 201 13.64 -2.04 -4.54
N GLY A 202 12.57 -2.52 -3.89
CA GLY A 202 12.04 -1.89 -2.69
C GLY A 202 13.13 -1.58 -1.65
N THR A 203 12.97 -0.47 -0.93
CA THR A 203 13.91 0.12 0.05
C THR A 203 14.21 -0.75 1.28
N GLN A 204 13.88 -2.04 1.28
CA GLN A 204 14.24 -2.97 2.33
C GLN A 204 15.19 -4.03 1.77
N ALA A 205 16.34 -4.12 2.43
CA ALA A 205 17.46 -4.98 2.11
C ALA A 205 17.06 -6.46 1.95
N SER A 206 16.95 -6.90 0.71
CA SER A 206 17.56 -8.16 0.24
C SER A 206 17.54 -8.10 -1.29
N ASP A 207 18.72 -8.02 -1.90
CA ASP A 207 19.06 -8.19 -3.31
C ASP A 207 17.90 -8.06 -4.32
N SER A 208 17.87 -6.94 -5.04
CA SER A 208 17.13 -6.92 -6.31
C SER A 208 17.64 -8.08 -7.17
N PRO A 209 16.79 -9.06 -7.54
CA PRO A 209 17.20 -10.24 -8.27
C PRO A 209 17.60 -9.90 -9.72
N ILE A 210 17.21 -8.71 -10.17
CA ILE A 210 17.60 -8.14 -11.45
C ILE A 210 18.71 -7.13 -11.20
N THR A 211 19.89 -7.40 -11.78
CA THR A 211 20.99 -6.43 -11.77
C THR A 211 20.66 -5.25 -12.68
N LEU A 212 21.21 -4.06 -12.37
CA LEU A 212 20.98 -2.85 -13.16
C LEU A 212 21.30 -3.05 -14.65
N SER A 213 22.38 -3.77 -14.96
CA SER A 213 22.80 -4.06 -16.34
C SER A 213 21.83 -4.98 -17.08
N ALA A 214 21.25 -5.97 -16.40
CA ALA A 214 20.27 -6.88 -16.97
C ALA A 214 18.90 -6.20 -17.18
N GLY A 215 18.48 -5.33 -16.26
CA GLY A 215 17.19 -4.63 -16.34
C GLY A 215 17.16 -3.41 -17.29
N LYS A 216 18.31 -2.95 -17.82
CA LYS A 216 18.42 -1.70 -18.60
C LYS A 216 17.52 -1.64 -19.82
N ARG A 217 17.38 -2.75 -20.55
CA ARG A 217 16.53 -2.81 -21.75
C ARG A 217 15.04 -2.76 -21.39
N LEU A 218 14.64 -3.51 -20.36
CA LEU A 218 13.29 -3.51 -19.83
C LEU A 218 12.88 -2.13 -19.31
N PHE A 219 13.78 -1.45 -18.60
CA PHE A 219 13.57 -0.08 -18.15
C PHE A 219 13.28 0.87 -19.31
N ARG A 220 14.11 0.85 -20.35
CA ARG A 220 13.92 1.69 -21.56
C ARG A 220 12.60 1.38 -22.27
N LEU A 221 12.21 0.11 -22.34
CA LEU A 221 10.93 -0.31 -22.92
C LEU A 221 9.77 0.26 -22.10
N CYS A 222 9.82 0.16 -20.77
CA CYS A 222 8.79 0.71 -19.88
C CYS A 222 8.68 2.23 -20.00
N VAL A 223 9.82 2.95 -20.04
CA VAL A 223 9.84 4.41 -20.24
C VAL A 223 9.22 4.79 -21.58
N ARG A 224 9.59 4.11 -22.67
CA ARG A 224 9.00 4.31 -24.00
C ARG A 224 7.49 4.06 -23.97
N ARG A 225 7.05 2.99 -23.32
CA ARG A 225 5.63 2.64 -23.22
C ARG A 225 4.84 3.67 -22.42
N ILE A 226 5.37 4.15 -21.29
CA ILE A 226 4.75 5.25 -20.53
C ILE A 226 4.63 6.49 -21.40
N HIS A 227 5.71 6.90 -22.08
CA HIS A 227 5.69 8.07 -22.97
C HIS A 227 4.59 7.98 -24.02
N TYR A 228 4.39 6.79 -24.61
CA TYR A 228 3.29 6.56 -25.56
C TYR A 228 1.91 6.66 -24.91
N LEU A 229 1.76 6.17 -23.67
CA LEU A 229 0.48 6.17 -22.96
C LEU A 229 0.13 7.55 -22.37
N LEU A 230 1.12 8.43 -22.13
CA LEU A 230 0.95 9.70 -21.42
C LEU A 230 -0.29 10.52 -21.83
N PRO A 231 -0.61 10.71 -23.13
CA PRO A 231 -1.75 11.54 -23.53
C PRO A 231 -3.10 11.00 -23.04
N ASP A 232 -3.20 9.69 -22.85
CA ASP A 232 -4.44 9.00 -22.51
C ASP A 232 -4.49 8.53 -21.04
N LEU A 233 -3.42 8.78 -20.27
CA LEU A 233 -3.36 8.34 -18.88
C LEU A 233 -4.27 9.21 -18.00
N PRO A 234 -5.11 8.60 -17.15
CA PRO A 234 -5.80 9.35 -16.12
C PRO A 234 -4.77 9.96 -15.15
N LEU A 235 -5.15 11.09 -14.53
CA LEU A 235 -4.27 11.84 -13.63
C LEU A 235 -3.63 10.96 -12.53
N GLU A 236 -4.40 10.03 -11.94
CA GLU A 236 -3.87 9.11 -10.92
C GLU A 236 -2.72 8.24 -11.46
N ASP A 237 -2.87 7.68 -12.65
CA ASP A 237 -1.86 6.84 -13.29
C ASP A 237 -0.63 7.68 -13.72
N LEU A 238 -0.86 8.92 -14.17
CA LEU A 238 0.21 9.87 -14.50
C LEU A 238 1.06 10.22 -13.27
N LEU A 239 0.45 10.48 -12.12
CA LEU A 239 1.18 10.74 -10.87
C LEU A 239 1.89 9.47 -10.35
N LEU A 240 1.27 8.29 -10.48
CA LEU A 240 1.91 7.01 -10.17
C LEU A 240 3.15 6.75 -11.04
N ALA A 241 3.05 7.04 -12.33
CA ALA A 241 4.17 6.94 -13.27
C ALA A 241 5.32 7.87 -12.82
N TYR A 242 4.99 9.11 -12.46
CA TYR A 242 5.96 10.07 -11.95
C TYR A 242 6.69 9.55 -10.72
N VAL A 243 5.94 9.16 -9.69
CA VAL A 243 6.50 8.66 -8.42
C VAL A 243 7.44 7.48 -8.67
N GLN A 244 7.05 6.55 -9.54
CA GLN A 244 7.85 5.38 -9.85
C GLN A 244 9.15 5.72 -10.60
N LEU A 245 9.05 6.52 -11.67
CA LEU A 245 10.21 6.90 -12.49
C LEU A 245 11.17 7.83 -11.76
N ALA A 246 10.67 8.72 -10.90
CA ALA A 246 11.52 9.63 -10.14
C ALA A 246 12.24 8.91 -8.99
N ARG A 247 11.65 7.85 -8.39
CA ARG A 247 12.28 7.08 -7.30
C ARG A 247 13.26 6.01 -7.77
N ILE A 248 13.12 5.48 -8.98
CA ILE A 248 13.96 4.37 -9.43
C ILE A 248 15.45 4.78 -9.50
N GLU A 249 16.32 4.08 -8.78
CA GLU A 249 17.76 4.38 -8.72
C GLU A 249 18.56 3.49 -9.68
N GLY A 250 19.79 3.92 -10.02
CA GLY A 250 20.72 3.15 -10.86
C GLY A 250 20.45 3.20 -12.38
N TYR A 251 19.31 3.75 -12.82
CA TYR A 251 19.02 4.02 -14.22
C TYR A 251 19.12 5.52 -14.53
N GLU A 252 19.41 5.83 -15.80
CA GLU A 252 19.37 7.20 -16.31
C GLU A 252 17.93 7.74 -16.21
N LYS A 253 17.76 8.90 -15.55
CA LYS A 253 16.44 9.49 -15.34
C LYS A 253 15.82 9.90 -16.68
N PRO A 254 14.59 9.48 -17.00
CA PRO A 254 13.95 9.80 -18.27
C PRO A 254 13.40 11.23 -18.24
N PHE A 255 14.28 12.23 -18.28
CA PHE A 255 13.96 13.64 -18.05
C PHE A 255 12.91 14.19 -19.02
N ILE A 256 12.82 13.67 -20.25
CA ILE A 256 11.78 14.07 -21.21
C ILE A 256 10.40 13.66 -20.70
N VAL A 257 10.24 12.38 -20.34
CA VAL A 257 8.96 11.82 -19.85
C VAL A 257 8.59 12.44 -18.50
N LEU A 258 9.56 12.59 -17.59
CA LEU A 258 9.35 13.26 -16.32
C LEU A 258 8.93 14.71 -16.53
N GLY A 259 9.64 15.47 -17.37
CA GLY A 259 9.31 16.88 -17.65
C GLY A 259 7.94 17.07 -18.31
N GLU A 260 7.50 16.11 -19.13
CA GLU A 260 6.16 16.14 -19.71
C GLU A 260 5.07 15.88 -18.67
N ILE A 261 5.26 14.88 -17.79
CA ILE A 261 4.36 14.62 -16.67
C ILE A 261 4.30 15.84 -15.73
N GLU A 262 5.45 16.43 -15.41
CA GLU A 262 5.57 17.63 -14.58
C GLU A 262 4.79 18.81 -15.17
N ARG A 263 4.93 19.06 -16.48
CA ARG A 263 4.18 20.08 -17.20
C ARG A 263 2.67 19.82 -17.15
N LEU A 264 2.24 18.57 -17.36
CA LEU A 264 0.83 18.20 -17.30
C LEU A 264 0.25 18.37 -15.89
N ALA A 265 0.98 17.95 -14.86
CA ALA A 265 0.58 18.14 -13.47
C ALA A 265 0.38 19.64 -13.15
N LEU A 266 1.31 20.51 -13.55
CA LEU A 266 1.16 21.95 -13.30
C LEU A 266 -0.02 22.59 -14.06
N ALA A 267 -0.34 22.09 -15.25
CA ALA A 267 -1.45 22.57 -16.07
C ALA A 267 -2.82 22.02 -15.62
N THR A 268 -2.84 20.98 -14.78
CA THR A 268 -4.07 20.31 -14.34
C THR A 268 -4.86 21.19 -13.36
N SER A 269 -6.18 21.21 -13.52
CA SER A 269 -7.07 21.95 -12.62
C SER A 269 -7.14 21.31 -11.22
N SER A 270 -7.35 22.12 -10.18
CA SER A 270 -7.44 21.61 -8.80
C SER A 270 -8.56 20.59 -8.60
N ASP A 271 -9.66 20.73 -9.34
CA ASP A 271 -10.82 19.84 -9.25
C ASP A 271 -10.50 18.42 -9.72
N GLU A 272 -9.63 18.24 -10.72
CA GLU A 272 -9.28 16.91 -11.23
C GLU A 272 -8.51 16.08 -10.19
N TYR A 273 -7.76 16.73 -9.30
CA TYR A 273 -7.07 16.06 -8.19
C TYR A 273 -8.04 15.49 -7.15
N THR A 274 -9.30 15.94 -7.12
CA THR A 274 -10.34 15.40 -6.24
C THR A 274 -10.82 14.00 -6.65
N ALA A 275 -10.43 13.50 -7.82
CA ALA A 275 -10.67 12.13 -8.24
C ALA A 275 -9.50 11.18 -7.88
N VAL A 276 -8.31 11.72 -7.61
CA VAL A 276 -7.10 10.93 -7.32
C VAL A 276 -7.11 10.41 -5.89
N SER A 277 -6.72 9.14 -5.71
CA SER A 277 -6.57 8.55 -4.38
C SER A 277 -5.58 9.31 -3.47
N THR A 278 -5.93 9.46 -2.19
CA THR A 278 -5.14 10.17 -1.19
C THR A 278 -3.70 9.65 -1.09
N ASN A 279 -3.52 8.34 -1.11
CA ASN A 279 -2.20 7.72 -1.01
C ASN A 279 -1.27 8.12 -2.17
N VAL A 280 -1.80 8.18 -3.39
CA VAL A 280 -1.03 8.57 -4.58
C VAL A 280 -0.66 10.05 -4.50
N LEU A 281 -1.62 10.90 -4.13
CA LEU A 281 -1.38 12.33 -3.95
C LEU A 281 -0.29 12.60 -2.91
N LEU A 282 -0.41 12.03 -1.71
CA LEU A 282 0.58 12.24 -0.65
C LEU A 282 1.98 11.79 -1.09
N ARG A 283 2.08 10.62 -1.74
CA ARG A 283 3.36 10.14 -2.28
C ARG A 283 3.94 11.09 -3.32
N PHE A 284 3.11 11.60 -4.23
CA PHE A 284 3.52 12.58 -5.23
C PHE A 284 3.97 13.90 -4.58
N MET A 285 3.23 14.41 -3.60
CA MET A 285 3.51 15.68 -2.92
C MET A 285 4.83 15.66 -2.15
N THR A 286 5.26 14.49 -1.65
CA THR A 286 6.59 14.31 -1.03
C THR A 286 7.75 14.25 -2.03
N MET A 287 7.49 14.22 -3.34
CA MET A 287 8.56 14.16 -4.34
C MET A 287 9.27 15.52 -4.51
N PRO A 288 10.58 15.55 -4.82
CA PRO A 288 11.34 16.79 -4.94
C PRO A 288 10.73 17.82 -5.92
N PHE A 289 10.08 17.37 -6.99
CA PHE A 289 9.38 18.27 -7.90
C PHE A 289 8.18 18.96 -7.23
N ALA A 290 7.27 18.20 -6.64
CA ALA A 290 6.10 18.77 -5.99
C ALA A 290 6.50 19.70 -4.83
N MET A 291 7.50 19.31 -4.04
CA MET A 291 8.08 20.13 -2.97
C MET A 291 8.66 21.46 -3.46
N ARG A 292 9.19 21.52 -4.69
CA ARG A 292 9.67 22.78 -5.31
C ARG A 292 8.53 23.65 -5.86
N HIS A 293 7.36 23.06 -6.13
CA HIS A 293 6.19 23.76 -6.66
C HIS A 293 5.17 24.00 -5.56
N THR A 294 5.50 24.97 -4.70
CA THR A 294 4.72 25.32 -3.52
C THR A 294 3.25 25.59 -3.81
N ASP A 295 2.95 26.37 -4.85
CA ASP A 295 1.57 26.71 -5.21
C ASP A 295 0.75 25.45 -5.57
N LEU A 296 1.39 24.42 -6.11
CA LEU A 296 0.74 23.13 -6.34
C LEU A 296 0.47 22.43 -5.00
N ASN A 297 1.48 22.31 -4.14
CA ASN A 297 1.32 21.65 -2.84
C ASN A 297 0.29 22.37 -1.95
N LEU A 298 0.30 23.71 -1.91
CA LEU A 298 -0.68 24.49 -1.17
C LEU A 298 -2.12 24.23 -1.70
N ARG A 299 -2.31 24.25 -3.02
CA ARG A 299 -3.63 23.96 -3.63
C ARG A 299 -4.10 22.54 -3.31
N LEU A 300 -3.20 21.56 -3.36
CA LEU A 300 -3.52 20.17 -3.05
C LEU A 300 -3.85 19.96 -1.57
N CYS A 301 -3.12 20.62 -0.66
CA CYS A 301 -3.43 20.62 0.77
C CYS A 301 -4.83 21.19 1.03
N ALA A 302 -5.13 22.39 0.52
CA ALA A 302 -6.44 23.02 0.68
C ALA A 302 -7.59 22.11 0.19
N GLY A 303 -7.36 21.35 -0.88
CA GLY A 303 -8.30 20.37 -1.41
C GLY A 303 -8.62 19.20 -0.47
N TRP A 304 -7.76 18.86 0.50
CA TRP A 304 -8.02 17.76 1.44
C TRP A 304 -9.19 18.07 2.38
N SER A 305 -9.26 19.30 2.88
CA SER A 305 -10.33 19.76 3.77
C SER A 305 -11.64 19.95 3.01
N ALA A 306 -11.58 20.60 1.84
CA ALA A 306 -12.75 20.84 0.99
C ALA A 306 -13.48 19.55 0.57
N ALA A 307 -12.73 18.46 0.34
CA ALA A 307 -13.28 17.16 -0.02
C ALA A 307 -13.52 16.22 1.18
N SER A 308 -13.36 16.70 2.43
CA SER A 308 -13.48 15.88 3.65
C SER A 308 -12.60 14.61 3.64
N ARG A 309 -11.45 14.66 2.96
CA ARG A 309 -10.57 13.50 2.78
C ARG A 309 -9.77 13.16 4.03
N ILE A 310 -9.43 14.19 4.82
CA ILE A 310 -8.57 14.09 6.02
C ILE A 310 -9.14 13.10 7.04
N THR A 311 -10.47 13.00 7.15
CA THR A 311 -11.13 12.12 8.12
C THR A 311 -10.93 10.63 7.86
N GLU A 312 -10.53 10.26 6.63
CA GLU A 312 -10.29 8.86 6.25
C GLU A 312 -8.80 8.50 6.22
N PHE A 313 -7.90 9.41 6.63
CA PHE A 313 -6.47 9.16 6.56
C PHE A 313 -6.05 8.04 7.51
N THR A 314 -5.32 7.07 6.97
CA THR A 314 -4.58 6.07 7.75
C THR A 314 -3.42 6.70 8.52
N GLN A 315 -2.83 5.97 9.48
CA GLN A 315 -1.63 6.42 10.21
C GLN A 315 -0.51 6.90 9.28
N GLU A 316 -0.18 6.11 8.23
CA GLU A 316 0.87 6.47 7.27
C GLU A 316 0.53 7.75 6.50
N GLU A 317 -0.73 7.92 6.13
CA GLU A 317 -1.20 9.11 5.41
C GLU A 317 -1.21 10.34 6.31
N CYS A 318 -1.53 10.19 7.60
CA CYS A 318 -1.42 11.26 8.59
C CYS A 318 0.02 11.73 8.75
N LEU A 319 0.98 10.81 8.86
CA LEU A 319 2.40 11.14 8.97
C LEU A 319 2.91 11.85 7.72
N ALA A 320 2.51 11.40 6.54
CA ALA A 320 2.88 12.05 5.27
C ALA A 320 2.26 13.44 5.16
N ALA A 321 0.97 13.59 5.47
CA ALA A 321 0.27 14.87 5.42
C ALA A 321 0.85 15.87 6.41
N PHE A 322 1.14 15.45 7.64
CA PHE A 322 1.76 16.29 8.66
C PHE A 322 3.15 16.76 8.23
N ALA A 323 3.97 15.86 7.67
CA ALA A 323 5.29 16.22 7.15
C ALA A 323 5.22 17.24 6.00
N ILE A 324 4.25 17.09 5.09
CA ILE A 324 4.00 18.04 4.00
C ILE A 324 3.63 19.41 4.56
N VAL A 325 2.66 19.46 5.48
CA VAL A 325 2.20 20.72 6.09
C VAL A 325 3.34 21.40 6.85
N ALA A 326 4.08 20.66 7.68
CA ALA A 326 5.23 21.21 8.41
C ALA A 326 6.31 21.78 7.47
N ALA A 327 6.61 21.11 6.36
CA ALA A 327 7.56 21.61 5.37
C ALA A 327 7.04 22.87 4.64
N LEU A 328 5.72 23.01 4.47
CA LEU A 328 5.13 24.25 3.96
C LEU A 328 5.28 25.40 4.96
N HIS A 329 5.18 25.13 6.26
CA HIS A 329 5.41 26.13 7.30
C HIS A 329 6.87 26.57 7.41
N GLU A 330 7.81 25.67 7.17
CA GLU A 330 9.25 25.99 7.17
C GLU A 330 9.65 26.85 5.95
N GLY A 331 9.09 26.54 4.78
CA GLY A 331 9.53 27.13 3.51
C GLY A 331 8.81 28.42 3.10
N PHE A 332 7.64 28.75 3.66
CA PHE A 332 6.73 29.74 3.06
C PHE A 332 6.03 30.68 4.04
N SER A 333 5.66 31.86 3.53
CA SER A 333 4.99 32.92 4.29
C SER A 333 3.47 32.81 4.27
N ALA A 334 2.83 33.50 5.23
CA ALA A 334 1.38 33.65 5.31
C ALA A 334 0.76 34.23 4.03
N GLU A 335 1.46 35.13 3.34
CA GLU A 335 1.00 35.79 2.11
C GLU A 335 0.85 34.77 0.97
N SER A 336 1.83 33.87 0.81
CA SER A 336 1.77 32.80 -0.19
C SER A 336 0.62 31.84 0.08
N ALA A 337 0.39 31.48 1.34
CA ALA A 337 -0.75 30.64 1.72
C ALA A 337 -2.10 31.33 1.44
N ALA A 338 -2.21 32.63 1.78
CA ALA A 338 -3.41 33.44 1.58
C ALA A 338 -3.74 33.67 0.09
N ALA A 339 -2.74 33.59 -0.80
CA ALA A 339 -2.95 33.67 -2.25
C ALA A 339 -3.68 32.45 -2.82
N VAL A 340 -3.65 31.30 -2.13
CA VAL A 340 -4.21 30.04 -2.59
C VAL A 340 -5.58 29.75 -1.97
N ALA A 341 -5.74 29.99 -0.68
CA ALA A 341 -7.00 29.79 0.05
C ALA A 341 -7.10 30.81 1.19
N ALA A 342 -8.33 31.05 1.67
CA ALA A 342 -8.50 31.97 2.79
C ALA A 342 -7.83 31.41 4.06
N LEU A 343 -7.31 32.30 4.92
CA LEU A 343 -6.68 31.88 6.18
C LEU A 343 -7.57 30.94 7.02
N ARG A 344 -8.88 31.19 7.03
CA ARG A 344 -9.85 30.32 7.70
C ARG A 344 -9.90 28.89 7.16
N ASP A 345 -9.70 28.71 5.86
CA ASP A 345 -9.66 27.38 5.24
C ASP A 345 -8.40 26.63 5.68
N TRP A 346 -7.28 27.36 5.80
CA TRP A 346 -6.05 26.83 6.39
C TRP A 346 -6.23 26.45 7.86
N GLU A 347 -6.83 27.31 8.69
CA GLU A 347 -7.13 26.98 10.09
C GLU A 347 -7.97 25.69 10.19
N THR A 348 -9.01 25.56 9.36
CA THR A 348 -9.85 24.37 9.30
C THR A 348 -9.07 23.11 8.89
N LEU A 349 -8.13 23.23 7.95
CA LEU A 349 -7.25 22.13 7.55
C LEU A 349 -6.35 21.69 8.70
N HIS A 350 -5.75 22.64 9.42
CA HIS A 350 -4.91 22.34 10.58
C HIS A 350 -5.70 21.64 11.67
N ASP A 351 -6.87 22.16 12.04
CA ASP A 351 -7.76 21.54 13.02
C ASP A 351 -8.10 20.10 12.65
N ALA A 352 -8.50 19.86 11.40
CA ALA A 352 -8.82 18.53 10.91
C ALA A 352 -7.62 17.58 10.96
N LEU A 353 -6.43 18.05 10.54
CA LEU A 353 -5.21 17.26 10.57
C LEU A 353 -4.78 16.93 12.01
N PHE A 354 -4.81 17.90 12.92
CA PHE A 354 -4.47 17.70 14.32
C PHE A 354 -5.44 16.74 15.02
N ALA A 355 -6.74 16.87 14.74
CA ALA A 355 -7.74 15.94 15.25
C ALA A 355 -7.49 14.51 14.73
N GLN A 356 -7.16 14.34 13.46
CA GLN A 356 -6.89 13.03 12.88
C GLN A 356 -5.62 12.42 13.48
N VAL A 357 -4.52 13.18 13.58
CA VAL A 357 -3.29 12.73 14.23
C VAL A 357 -3.56 12.35 15.69
N PHE A 358 -4.34 13.15 16.41
CA PHE A 358 -4.75 12.83 17.78
C PHE A 358 -5.49 11.50 17.85
N PHE A 359 -6.38 11.21 16.90
CA PHE A 359 -7.12 9.96 16.84
C PHE A 359 -6.19 8.76 16.63
N VAL A 360 -5.30 8.82 15.63
CA VAL A 360 -4.40 7.70 15.27
C VAL A 360 -3.14 7.59 16.14
N ALA A 361 -2.85 8.56 17.02
CA ALA A 361 -1.64 8.58 17.85
C ALA A 361 -1.41 7.32 18.72
N HIS A 362 -2.45 6.55 19.01
CA HIS A 362 -2.32 5.32 19.79
C HIS A 362 -1.69 4.16 18.99
N GLU A 363 -1.84 4.17 17.66
CA GLU A 363 -1.27 3.16 16.75
C GLU A 363 0.17 3.52 16.32
N MET A 364 0.60 4.75 16.59
CA MET A 364 1.93 5.25 16.26
C MET A 364 3.02 4.65 17.14
N THR A 365 4.19 4.46 16.54
CA THR A 365 5.43 4.12 17.27
C THR A 365 5.98 5.36 17.99
N ALA A 366 6.89 5.17 18.95
CA ALA A 366 7.57 6.29 19.60
C ALA A 366 8.32 7.18 18.58
N ALA A 367 8.92 6.57 17.54
CA ALA A 367 9.60 7.31 16.48
C ALA A 367 8.63 8.16 15.64
N ASP A 368 7.46 7.62 15.29
CA ASP A 368 6.42 8.37 14.58
C ASP A 368 5.89 9.54 15.41
N CYS A 369 5.67 9.31 16.71
CA CYS A 369 5.24 10.36 17.64
C CYS A 369 6.29 11.48 17.75
N PHE A 370 7.57 11.12 17.87
CA PHE A 370 8.65 12.10 17.92
C PHE A 370 8.76 12.91 16.64
N ARG A 371 8.62 12.27 15.47
CA ARG A 371 8.62 12.99 14.18
C ARG A 371 7.54 14.07 14.12
N ILE A 372 6.33 13.78 14.60
CA ILE A 372 5.26 14.78 14.66
C ILE A 372 5.59 15.90 15.65
N LEU A 373 6.15 15.57 16.83
CA LEU A 373 6.55 16.56 17.82
C LEU A 373 7.62 17.53 17.28
N ASP A 374 8.65 16.99 16.64
CA ASP A 374 9.72 17.78 16.03
C ASP A 374 9.17 18.68 14.90
N GLN A 375 8.32 18.13 14.04
CA GLN A 375 7.67 18.88 12.95
C GLN A 375 6.64 19.92 13.45
N SER A 376 6.09 19.74 14.65
CA SER A 376 5.18 20.71 15.28
C SER A 376 5.90 22.02 15.62
N GLU A 377 7.23 21.99 15.78
CA GLU A 377 8.05 23.19 15.97
C GLU A 377 7.87 24.15 14.81
N LEU A 378 8.03 23.63 13.60
CA LEU A 378 7.94 24.40 12.36
C LEU A 378 6.58 25.09 12.24
N ILE A 379 5.50 24.38 12.55
CA ILE A 379 4.14 24.92 12.50
C ILE A 379 3.99 26.06 13.51
N ASN A 380 4.37 25.83 14.77
CA ASN A 380 4.19 26.80 15.86
C ASN A 380 4.99 28.10 15.66
N ILE A 381 6.18 28.03 15.05
CA ILE A 381 7.06 29.21 14.86
C ILE A 381 6.78 29.97 13.56
N SER A 382 6.12 29.35 12.58
CA SER A 382 5.93 29.91 11.24
C SER A 382 5.10 31.20 11.16
N GLY A 383 4.31 31.48 12.19
CA GLY A 383 3.48 32.69 12.26
C GLY A 383 2.24 32.70 11.37
N TRP A 384 1.81 31.55 10.83
CA TRP A 384 0.54 31.40 10.12
C TRP A 384 -0.15 30.07 10.40
N GLY A 385 -1.46 29.97 10.10
CA GLY A 385 -2.28 28.85 10.51
C GLY A 385 -2.65 28.92 12.00
N ILE A 386 -2.79 27.76 12.64
CA ILE A 386 -3.04 27.68 14.08
C ILE A 386 -1.93 26.89 14.77
N THR A 387 -1.67 27.23 16.04
CA THR A 387 -0.73 26.50 16.89
C THR A 387 -1.22 25.08 17.15
N VAL A 388 -0.28 24.13 17.19
CA VAL A 388 -0.59 22.73 17.51
C VAL A 388 -1.19 22.64 18.93
N PRO A 389 -2.35 21.98 19.12
CA PRO A 389 -2.99 21.91 20.42
C PRO A 389 -2.12 21.23 21.48
N GLN A 390 -1.98 21.86 22.65
CA GLN A 390 -1.17 21.33 23.76
C GLN A 390 -1.57 19.89 24.15
N MET A 391 -2.86 19.57 24.10
CA MET A 391 -3.36 18.22 24.38
C MET A 391 -2.80 17.16 23.43
N LEU A 392 -2.57 17.50 22.16
CA LEU A 392 -1.96 16.61 21.18
C LEU A 392 -0.48 16.39 21.51
N LEU A 393 0.26 17.47 21.78
CA LEU A 393 1.68 17.40 22.14
C LEU A 393 1.91 16.55 23.39
N GLU A 394 1.09 16.74 24.43
CA GLU A 394 1.12 15.94 25.65
C GLU A 394 0.80 14.46 25.40
N LYS A 395 -0.15 14.16 24.51
CA LYS A 395 -0.50 12.78 24.16
C LYS A 395 0.67 12.07 23.47
N LEU A 396 1.32 12.72 22.51
CA LEU A 396 2.48 12.18 21.80
C LEU A 396 3.67 11.97 22.74
N LYS A 397 3.98 12.94 23.59
CA LYS A 397 5.02 12.82 24.64
C LYS A 397 4.75 11.61 25.54
N LYS A 398 3.53 11.49 26.08
CA LYS A 398 3.13 10.37 26.94
C LYS A 398 3.24 9.03 26.23
N ARG A 399 2.89 8.96 24.94
CA ARG A 399 3.01 7.73 24.14
C ARG A 399 4.47 7.29 24.02
N ILE A 400 5.40 8.21 23.77
CA ILE A 400 6.84 7.94 23.72
C ILE A 400 7.34 7.41 25.07
N VAL A 401 7.08 8.15 26.15
CA VAL A 401 7.51 7.78 27.51
C VAL A 401 6.94 6.41 27.91
N SER A 402 5.66 6.18 27.65
CA SER A 402 5.00 4.90 27.93
C SER A 402 5.60 3.74 27.12
N GLU A 403 5.98 3.96 25.86
CA GLU A 403 6.62 2.92 25.03
C GLU A 403 8.00 2.58 25.58
N CYS A 404 8.82 3.59 25.88
CA CYS A 404 10.15 3.41 26.45
C CYS A 404 10.09 2.67 27.80
N MET A 405 9.17 3.06 28.69
CA MET A 405 8.99 2.39 29.98
C MET A 405 8.48 0.96 29.82
N HIS A 406 7.49 0.72 28.96
CA HIS A 406 6.98 -0.63 28.72
C HIS A 406 8.06 -1.54 28.16
N TYR A 407 8.82 -1.06 27.18
CA TYR A 407 9.93 -1.78 26.60
C TYR A 407 11.02 -2.10 27.63
N ALA A 408 11.35 -1.14 28.49
CA ALA A 408 12.32 -1.33 29.58
C ALA A 408 11.84 -2.27 30.70
N MET A 409 10.58 -2.72 30.67
CA MET A 409 10.02 -3.71 31.59
C MET A 409 9.72 -5.06 30.90
N ASP A 410 9.77 -5.13 29.58
CA ASP A 410 9.51 -6.35 28.79
C ASP A 410 10.57 -7.43 29.06
N GLU A 411 10.20 -8.70 29.04
CA GLU A 411 11.14 -9.82 29.18
C GLU A 411 11.79 -10.20 27.83
N CYS A 412 11.17 -9.85 26.70
CA CYS A 412 11.60 -10.20 25.34
C CYS A 412 12.24 -9.03 24.57
N ARG A 413 13.24 -8.38 25.18
CA ARG A 413 13.92 -7.21 24.60
C ARG A 413 14.90 -7.60 23.50
N VAL A 414 14.97 -6.74 22.48
CA VAL A 414 15.89 -6.82 21.33
C VAL A 414 16.81 -5.59 21.33
N PRO A 415 18.14 -5.73 21.37
CA PRO A 415 19.06 -4.59 21.50
C PRO A 415 18.81 -3.45 20.50
N GLU A 416 18.52 -3.79 19.24
CA GLU A 416 18.27 -2.83 18.16
C GLU A 416 17.04 -1.95 18.41
N ALA A 417 15.99 -2.51 19.01
CA ALA A 417 14.79 -1.75 19.37
C ALA A 417 15.07 -0.83 20.58
N ALA A 418 15.92 -1.26 21.51
CA ALA A 418 16.36 -0.44 22.65
C ALA A 418 17.16 0.78 22.16
N GLU A 419 18.08 0.59 21.22
CA GLU A 419 18.86 1.67 20.61
C GLU A 419 17.98 2.68 19.87
N LEU A 420 16.98 2.22 19.12
CA LEU A 420 16.04 3.09 18.41
C LEU A 420 15.26 3.96 19.41
N LEU A 421 14.72 3.35 20.47
CA LEU A 421 13.99 4.06 21.52
C LEU A 421 14.88 5.03 22.30
N LEU A 422 16.15 4.67 22.54
CA LEU A 422 17.11 5.55 23.20
C LEU A 422 17.36 6.81 22.37
N ARG A 423 17.54 6.67 21.05
CA ARG A 423 17.68 7.82 20.14
C ARG A 423 16.45 8.72 20.18
N VAL A 424 15.26 8.14 20.21
CA VAL A 424 14.00 8.89 20.33
C VAL A 424 13.92 9.64 21.66
N ALA A 425 14.27 9.00 22.78
CA ALA A 425 14.22 9.61 24.11
C ALA A 425 15.25 10.76 24.25
N LEU A 426 16.46 10.58 23.74
CA LEU A 426 17.48 11.64 23.69
C LEU A 426 17.03 12.82 22.82
N ALA A 427 16.43 12.54 21.66
CA ALA A 427 15.93 13.58 20.78
C ALA A 427 14.74 14.34 21.41
N LEU A 428 13.86 13.64 22.14
CA LEU A 428 12.79 14.26 22.92
C LEU A 428 13.34 15.16 24.03
N GLN A 429 14.38 14.73 24.76
CA GLN A 429 15.05 15.55 25.76
C GLN A 429 15.60 16.84 25.13
N ALA A 430 16.26 16.73 23.97
CA ALA A 430 16.79 17.89 23.26
C ALA A 430 15.67 18.84 22.78
N LEU A 431 14.54 18.31 22.32
CA LEU A 431 13.38 19.11 21.91
C LEU A 431 12.77 19.88 23.09
N MET A 432 12.65 19.25 24.26
CA MET A 432 12.13 19.89 25.48
C MET A 432 13.00 21.06 25.93
N GLN A 433 14.32 20.98 25.75
CA GLN A 433 15.26 22.07 26.10
C GLN A 433 15.13 23.32 25.23
N ARG A 434 14.45 23.24 24.07
CA ARG A 434 14.25 24.38 23.16
C ARG A 434 13.08 25.28 23.56
N TYR A 435 12.15 24.80 24.38
CA TYR A 435 10.96 25.54 24.88
C TYR A 435 10.03 26.16 23.82
N THR A 436 10.18 25.79 22.55
CA THR A 436 9.42 26.33 21.41
C THR A 436 8.09 25.61 21.18
N VAL A 437 8.00 24.33 21.55
CA VAL A 437 6.86 23.45 21.23
C VAL A 437 6.27 22.80 22.47
N LEU A 438 7.12 22.28 23.33
CA LEU A 438 6.74 21.56 24.53
C LEU A 438 7.09 22.42 25.74
N PRO A 439 6.11 22.99 26.46
CA PRO A 439 6.35 23.40 27.82
C PRO A 439 6.74 22.16 28.63
N SER A 440 7.99 22.09 29.07
CA SER A 440 8.47 21.06 30.00
C SER A 440 8.26 21.51 31.43
N ASN A 441 7.87 20.59 32.29
CA ASN A 441 7.98 20.74 33.74
C ASN A 441 9.02 19.75 34.30
N ALA A 442 9.41 19.93 35.56
CA ALA A 442 10.42 19.09 36.20
C ALA A 442 10.02 17.59 36.24
N ALA A 443 8.73 17.27 36.26
CA ALA A 443 8.27 15.88 36.23
C ALA A 443 8.46 15.24 34.84
N ASP A 444 8.25 16.01 33.77
CA ASP A 444 8.50 15.57 32.40
C ASP A 444 10.00 15.30 32.16
N GLU A 445 10.85 16.21 32.62
CA GLU A 445 12.31 16.06 32.51
C GLU A 445 12.80 14.82 33.27
N HIS A 446 12.24 14.58 34.46
CA HIS A 446 12.53 13.39 35.24
C HIS A 446 12.10 12.12 34.53
N ALA A 447 10.89 12.07 33.98
CA ALA A 447 10.37 10.89 33.28
C ALA A 447 11.19 10.52 32.04
N VAL A 448 11.63 11.52 31.26
CA VAL A 448 12.49 11.29 30.09
C VAL A 448 13.88 10.82 30.52
N ALA A 449 14.48 11.43 31.55
CA ALA A 449 15.76 11.00 32.08
C ALA A 449 15.72 9.55 32.62
N GLU A 450 14.63 9.17 33.29
CA GLU A 450 14.41 7.79 33.73
C GLU A 450 14.32 6.82 32.54
N CYS A 451 13.59 7.18 31.49
CA CYS A 451 13.53 6.36 30.26
C CYS A 451 14.91 6.14 29.64
N ILE A 452 15.72 7.21 29.54
CA ILE A 452 17.09 7.13 29.00
C ILE A 452 17.93 6.14 29.82
N LEU A 453 17.95 6.31 31.15
CA LEU A 453 18.72 5.43 32.05
C LEU A 453 18.28 3.97 31.95
N LEU A 454 16.98 3.73 31.86
CA LEU A 454 16.42 2.39 31.72
C LEU A 454 16.82 1.74 30.39
N LEU A 455 16.77 2.48 29.29
CA LEU A 455 17.14 1.99 27.96
C LEU A 455 18.65 1.73 27.84
N GLU A 456 19.49 2.60 28.40
CA GLU A 456 20.95 2.38 28.49
C GLU A 456 21.28 1.08 29.25
N ARG A 457 20.60 0.85 30.39
CA ARG A 457 20.74 -0.41 31.13
C ARG A 457 20.34 -1.63 30.30
N CYS A 458 19.26 -1.54 29.52
CA CYS A 458 18.86 -2.62 28.63
C CYS A 458 19.97 -2.96 27.64
N ILE A 459 20.58 -1.96 27.01
CA ILE A 459 21.65 -2.15 26.02
C ILE A 459 22.90 -2.77 26.68
N THR A 460 23.31 -2.26 27.84
CA THR A 460 24.51 -2.75 28.55
C THR A 460 24.35 -4.14 29.17
N ALA A 461 23.12 -4.60 29.43
CA ALA A 461 22.84 -5.91 30.00
C ALA A 461 22.91 -7.05 28.98
N PHE A 462 22.93 -6.75 27.67
CA PHE A 462 23.17 -7.74 26.63
C PHE A 462 24.68 -7.96 26.45
N PRO A 463 25.21 -9.17 26.65
CA PRO A 463 26.61 -9.44 26.37
C PRO A 463 26.89 -9.26 24.87
N PRO A 464 28.04 -8.67 24.49
CA PRO A 464 28.42 -8.55 23.10
C PRO A 464 28.75 -9.95 22.56
N HIS A 465 27.88 -10.48 21.69
CA HIS A 465 28.07 -11.67 20.87
C HIS A 465 28.38 -13.00 21.61
N GLY A 466 27.40 -13.89 21.64
CA GLY A 466 27.58 -15.34 21.77
C GLY A 466 27.32 -16.01 20.42
#